data_AF-A0A2E5KRP5-F1
#
_entry.id   AF-A0A2E5KRP5-F1
#
_cell.length_a   1.000
_cell.length_b   1.000
_cell.length_c   1.000
_cell.angle_alpha   90.00
_cell.angle_beta   90.00
_cell.angle_gamma   90.00
#
_symmetry.space_group_name_H-M   'P 1'
#
loop_
_entity.id
_entity.type
_entity.pdbx_description
1 polymer ?
#
loop_
_entity_poly.entity_id
_entity_poly.type
_entity_poly.pdbx_seq_one_letter_code
_entity_poly.pdbx_strand_id
1 'polypeptide(L)'
;MFDASFWVAAAFVAFIGVLIKFAYGKITEALDARAEGIRDEIEEAKRLREEAQQLLANYQRKHRDAVKEAEEIIDQAKADAKRMSEQAVTDLETEVMRRMELAQAKIARAEAQVIEDVRNMAVDIAVRAAGQLVEERLGDEQANKIVDEAISELGRKVH
;
A
#
# COMPACT_ATOMS: atom_id res chain seq x y z
N MET A 1 -43.62 37.32 -101.07
CA MET A 1 -44.13 36.01 -100.59
C MET A 1 -43.02 35.43 -99.75
N PHE A 2 -43.23 35.26 -98.44
CA PHE A 2 -42.21 34.69 -97.56
C PHE A 2 -41.88 33.28 -98.05
N ASP A 3 -40.62 33.05 -98.42
CA ASP A 3 -40.13 31.78 -98.96
C ASP A 3 -39.87 30.77 -97.83
N ALA A 4 -39.84 29.47 -98.15
CA ALA A 4 -39.66 28.38 -97.19
C ALA A 4 -38.39 28.56 -96.33
N SER A 5 -37.34 29.16 -96.90
CA SER A 5 -36.08 29.47 -96.24
C SER A 5 -36.23 30.39 -95.03
N PHE A 6 -37.17 31.36 -95.06
CA PHE A 6 -37.43 32.28 -93.95
C PHE A 6 -38.07 31.57 -92.76
N TRP A 7 -39.04 30.68 -93.03
CA TRP A 7 -39.71 29.92 -91.97
C TRP A 7 -38.77 28.90 -91.31
N VAL A 8 -37.85 28.30 -92.08
CA VAL A 8 -36.80 27.43 -91.56
C VAL A 8 -35.85 28.21 -90.64
N ALA A 9 -35.40 29.41 -91.05
CA ALA A 9 -34.55 30.25 -90.22
C ALA A 9 -35.25 30.68 -88.91
N ALA A 10 -36.53 31.07 -88.98
CA ALA A 10 -37.34 31.41 -87.81
C ALA A 10 -37.50 30.21 -86.85
N ALA A 11 -37.78 29.01 -87.39
CA ALA A 11 -37.88 27.78 -86.61
C ALA A 11 -36.54 27.38 -85.97
N PHE A 12 -35.41 27.57 -86.67
CA PHE A 12 -34.08 27.31 -86.14
C PHE A 12 -33.72 28.24 -84.99
N VAL A 13 -34.01 29.54 -85.12
CA VAL A 13 -33.79 30.51 -84.04
C VAL A 13 -34.69 30.20 -82.84
N ALA A 14 -35.96 29.86 -83.07
CA ALA A 14 -36.87 29.44 -82.00
C ALA A 14 -36.36 28.17 -81.29
N PHE A 15 -35.89 27.18 -82.04
CA PHE A 15 -35.30 25.95 -81.50
C PHE A 15 -34.05 26.22 -80.66
N ILE A 16 -33.12 27.04 -81.15
CA ILE A 16 -31.94 27.46 -80.39
C ILE A 16 -32.33 28.21 -79.11
N GLY A 17 -33.30 29.14 -79.20
CA GLY A 17 -33.78 29.87 -78.04
C GLY A 17 -34.33 28.96 -76.94
N VAL A 18 -35.08 27.93 -77.32
CA VAL A 18 -35.57 26.89 -76.40
C VAL A 18 -34.40 26.09 -75.82
N LEU A 19 -33.46 25.60 -76.64
CA LEU A 19 -32.31 24.84 -76.16
C LEU A 19 -31.45 25.64 -75.18
N ILE A 20 -31.14 26.89 -75.46
CA ILE A 20 -30.33 27.74 -74.57
C ILE A 20 -31.06 27.94 -73.23
N LYS A 21 -32.38 28.19 -73.24
CA LYS A 21 -33.16 28.37 -72.01
C LYS A 21 -33.11 27.14 -71.10
N PHE A 22 -33.20 25.94 -71.65
CA PHE A 22 -33.15 24.69 -70.87
C PHE A 22 -31.72 24.27 -70.50
N ALA A 23 -30.77 24.39 -71.44
CA ALA A 23 -29.37 24.01 -71.22
C ALA A 23 -28.68 24.92 -70.20
N TYR A 24 -28.96 26.23 -70.23
CA TYR A 24 -28.36 27.17 -69.28
C TYR A 24 -28.70 26.80 -67.84
N GLY A 25 -29.98 26.58 -67.52
CA GLY A 25 -30.40 26.20 -66.17
C GLY A 25 -29.78 24.88 -65.69
N LYS A 26 -29.68 23.88 -66.56
CA LYS A 26 -29.07 22.57 -66.21
C LYS A 26 -27.56 22.66 -66.00
N ILE A 27 -26.86 23.49 -66.78
CA ILE A 27 -25.42 23.68 -66.64
C ILE A 27 -25.11 24.48 -65.36
N THR A 28 -25.87 25.54 -65.06
CA THR A 28 -25.67 26.31 -63.83
C THR A 28 -25.97 25.47 -62.60
N GLU A 29 -27.07 24.71 -62.60
CA GLU A 29 -27.43 23.80 -61.49
C GLU A 29 -26.33 22.76 -61.24
N ALA A 30 -25.74 22.17 -62.29
CA ALA A 30 -24.64 21.21 -62.15
C ALA A 30 -23.33 21.85 -61.63
N LEU A 31 -23.03 23.08 -62.04
CA LEU A 31 -21.87 23.83 -61.55
C LEU A 31 -22.04 24.25 -60.09
N ASP A 32 -23.24 24.71 -59.72
CA ASP A 32 -23.58 25.09 -58.34
C ASP A 32 -23.51 23.88 -57.42
N ALA A 33 -24.11 22.74 -57.81
CA ALA A 33 -24.03 21.49 -57.05
C ALA A 33 -22.57 21.02 -56.84
N ARG A 34 -21.72 21.19 -57.87
CA ARG A 34 -20.30 20.87 -57.75
C ARG A 34 -19.57 21.84 -56.82
N ALA A 35 -19.88 23.14 -56.90
CA ALA A 35 -19.28 24.15 -56.03
C ALA A 35 -19.66 23.94 -54.56
N GLU A 36 -20.93 23.58 -54.31
CA GLU A 36 -21.43 23.22 -52.98
C GLU A 36 -20.73 21.97 -52.44
N GLY A 37 -20.63 20.90 -53.22
CA GLY A 37 -19.91 19.69 -52.80
C GLY A 37 -18.44 19.94 -52.46
N ILE A 38 -17.73 20.73 -53.26
CA ILE A 38 -16.33 21.12 -52.96
C ILE A 38 -16.25 21.95 -51.67
N ARG A 39 -17.20 22.85 -51.47
CA ARG A 39 -17.26 23.68 -50.26
C ARG A 39 -17.48 22.81 -49.02
N ASP A 40 -18.39 21.86 -49.08
CA ASP A 40 -18.69 20.94 -47.99
C ASP A 40 -17.48 20.06 -47.65
N GLU A 41 -16.79 19.52 -48.66
CA GLU A 41 -15.55 18.75 -48.46
C GLU A 41 -14.45 19.59 -47.77
N ILE A 42 -14.32 20.86 -48.15
CA ILE A 42 -13.34 21.78 -47.53
C ILE A 42 -13.74 22.11 -46.08
N GLU A 43 -15.02 22.35 -45.82
CA GLU A 43 -15.53 22.62 -44.47
C GLU A 43 -15.34 21.39 -43.57
N GLU A 44 -15.63 20.19 -44.07
CA GLU A 44 -15.40 18.94 -43.35
C GLU A 44 -13.91 18.70 -43.08
N ALA A 45 -13.05 18.90 -44.07
CA ALA A 45 -11.61 18.75 -43.90
C ALA A 45 -11.04 19.73 -42.86
N LYS A 46 -11.55 20.98 -42.82
CA LYS A 46 -11.19 21.96 -41.78
C LYS A 46 -11.64 21.50 -40.41
N ARG A 47 -12.90 21.06 -40.28
CA ARG A 47 -13.45 20.55 -39.02
C ARG A 47 -12.64 19.37 -38.49
N LEU A 48 -12.34 18.38 -39.33
CA LEU A 48 -11.53 17.22 -38.97
C LEU A 48 -10.11 17.63 -38.53
N ARG A 49 -9.51 18.61 -39.20
CA ARG A 49 -8.20 19.14 -38.81
C ARG A 49 -8.25 19.81 -37.44
N GLU A 50 -9.26 20.63 -37.17
CA GLU A 50 -9.44 21.28 -35.88
C GLU A 50 -9.67 20.25 -34.77
N GLU A 51 -10.54 19.26 -34.98
CA GLU A 51 -10.77 18.16 -34.06
C GLU A 51 -9.49 17.37 -33.77
N ALA A 52 -8.70 17.05 -34.80
CA ALA A 52 -7.41 16.37 -34.65
C ALA A 52 -6.39 17.20 -33.86
N GLN A 53 -6.34 18.51 -34.09
CA GLN A 53 -5.46 19.42 -33.34
C GLN A 53 -5.88 19.52 -31.87
N GLN A 54 -7.19 19.63 -31.59
CA GLN A 54 -7.71 19.62 -30.22
C GLN A 54 -7.42 18.29 -29.53
N LEU A 55 -7.61 17.17 -30.21
CA LEU A 55 -7.32 15.84 -29.70
C LEU A 55 -5.83 15.69 -29.36
N LEU A 56 -4.94 16.12 -30.25
CA LEU A 56 -3.50 16.11 -30.02
C LEU A 56 -3.10 16.95 -28.81
N ALA A 57 -3.64 18.16 -28.70
CA ALA A 57 -3.38 19.04 -27.55
C ALA A 57 -3.86 18.42 -26.23
N ASN A 58 -5.03 17.77 -26.25
CA ASN A 58 -5.57 17.04 -25.10
C ASN A 58 -4.69 15.85 -24.72
N TYR A 59 -4.21 15.06 -25.69
CA TYR A 59 -3.30 13.96 -25.44
C TYR A 59 -1.96 14.43 -24.87
N GLN A 60 -1.38 15.50 -25.43
CA GLN A 60 -0.13 16.06 -24.91
C GLN A 60 -0.28 16.56 -23.47
N ARG A 61 -1.42 17.19 -23.15
CA ARG A 61 -1.75 17.60 -21.78
C ARG A 61 -1.86 16.40 -20.86
N LYS A 62 -2.69 15.42 -21.21
CA LYS A 62 -2.85 14.18 -20.44
C LYS A 62 -1.54 13.43 -20.23
N HIS A 63 -0.68 13.39 -21.25
CA HIS A 63 0.64 12.77 -21.15
C HIS A 63 1.52 13.51 -20.16
N ARG A 64 1.58 14.85 -20.22
CA ARG A 64 2.34 15.66 -19.25
C ARG A 64 1.82 15.48 -17.82
N ASP A 65 0.50 15.47 -17.66
CA ASP A 65 -0.14 15.30 -16.36
C ASP A 65 0.16 13.89 -15.80
N ALA A 66 0.08 12.86 -16.62
CA ALA A 66 0.40 11.48 -16.24
C ALA A 66 1.89 11.31 -15.85
N VAL A 67 2.81 11.96 -16.57
CA VAL A 67 4.23 11.95 -16.20
C VAL A 67 4.45 12.63 -14.85
N LYS A 68 3.81 13.78 -14.62
CA LYS A 68 3.89 14.50 -13.34
C LYS A 68 3.32 13.67 -12.19
N GLU A 69 2.17 13.05 -12.40
CA GLU A 69 1.54 12.17 -11.42
C GLU A 69 2.43 10.96 -11.10
N ALA A 70 3.06 10.35 -12.11
CA ALA A 70 4.01 9.25 -11.90
C ALA A 70 5.24 9.70 -11.08
N GLU A 71 5.79 10.88 -11.35
CA GLU A 71 6.89 11.46 -10.57
C GLU A 71 6.46 11.69 -9.11
N GLU A 72 5.28 12.26 -8.88
CA GLU A 72 4.71 12.48 -7.55
C GLU A 72 4.50 11.16 -6.79
N ILE A 73 4.00 10.12 -7.44
CA ILE A 73 3.84 8.78 -6.85
C ILE A 73 5.18 8.21 -6.41
N ILE A 74 6.21 8.33 -7.26
CA ILE A 74 7.56 7.81 -6.95
C ILE A 74 8.16 8.57 -5.76
N ASP A 75 8.02 9.89 -5.72
CA ASP A 75 8.57 10.69 -4.64
C ASP A 75 7.82 10.47 -3.32
N GLN A 76 6.49 10.32 -3.37
CA GLN A 76 5.70 9.93 -2.20
C GLN A 76 6.10 8.54 -1.69
N ALA A 77 6.26 7.56 -2.59
CA ALA A 77 6.70 6.21 -2.23
C ALA A 77 8.10 6.21 -1.57
N LYS A 78 9.03 7.03 -2.05
CA LYS A 78 10.35 7.19 -1.41
C LYS A 78 10.24 7.83 -0.03
N ALA A 79 9.42 8.87 0.11
CA ALA A 79 9.21 9.54 1.39
C ALA A 79 8.57 8.60 2.42
N ASP A 80 7.60 7.80 1.99
CA ASP A 80 6.93 6.80 2.82
C ASP A 80 7.89 5.67 3.21
N ALA A 81 8.68 5.15 2.26
CA ALA A 81 9.70 4.14 2.54
C ALA A 81 10.73 4.63 3.57
N LYS A 82 11.18 5.89 3.45
CA LYS A 82 12.08 6.50 4.42
C LYS A 82 11.44 6.58 5.81
N ARG A 83 10.20 7.07 5.90
CA ARG A 83 9.46 7.17 7.16
C ARG A 83 9.25 5.81 7.81
N MET A 84 8.87 4.80 7.02
CA MET A 84 8.72 3.42 7.49
C MET A 84 10.04 2.85 8.00
N SER A 85 11.16 3.13 7.33
CA SER A 85 12.48 2.69 7.78
C SER A 85 12.87 3.35 9.11
N GLU A 86 12.67 4.66 9.25
CA GLU A 86 12.98 5.40 10.49
C GLU A 86 12.11 4.90 11.66
N GLN A 87 10.83 4.66 11.41
CA GLN A 87 9.92 4.10 12.40
C GLN A 87 10.31 2.67 12.77
N ALA A 88 10.63 1.82 11.79
CA ALA A 88 11.07 0.46 12.05
C ALA A 88 12.35 0.40 12.90
N VAL A 89 13.31 1.32 12.68
CA VAL A 89 14.52 1.42 13.52
C VAL A 89 14.15 1.79 14.96
N THR A 90 13.28 2.79 15.15
CA THR A 90 12.82 3.23 16.48
C THR A 90 12.10 2.12 17.23
N ASP A 91 11.23 1.39 16.53
CA ASP A 91 10.49 0.24 17.10
C ASP A 91 11.45 -0.89 17.47
N LEU A 92 12.46 -1.16 16.63
CA LEU A 92 13.50 -2.15 16.90
C LEU A 92 14.34 -1.79 18.13
N GLU A 93 14.76 -0.53 18.26
CA GLU A 93 15.51 -0.05 19.42
C GLU A 93 14.70 -0.24 20.71
N THR A 94 13.41 0.12 20.68
CA THR A 94 12.48 -0.07 21.81
C THR A 94 12.33 -1.54 22.18
N GLU A 95 12.15 -2.42 21.19
CA GLU A 95 12.04 -3.86 21.43
C GLU A 95 13.34 -4.47 21.94
N VAL A 96 14.50 -4.02 21.45
CA VAL A 96 15.81 -4.46 21.94
C VAL A 96 16.00 -4.04 23.40
N MET A 97 15.71 -2.78 23.75
CA MET A 97 15.78 -2.31 25.13
C MET A 97 14.88 -3.15 26.05
N ARG A 98 13.63 -3.36 25.67
CA ARG A 98 12.68 -4.19 26.43
C ARG A 98 13.19 -5.62 26.61
N ARG A 99 13.79 -6.22 25.57
CA ARG A 99 14.39 -7.56 25.65
C ARG A 99 15.61 -7.58 26.57
N MET A 100 16.44 -6.55 26.56
CA MET A 100 17.59 -6.43 27.46
C MET A 100 17.14 -6.34 28.92
N GLU A 101 16.14 -5.52 29.23
CA GLU A 101 15.56 -5.42 30.58
C GLU A 101 15.00 -6.77 31.05
N LEU A 102 14.25 -7.46 30.19
CA LEU A 102 13.72 -8.80 30.50
C LEU A 102 14.85 -9.83 30.72
N ALA A 103 15.94 -9.76 29.96
CA ALA A 103 17.09 -10.64 30.14
C ALA A 103 17.81 -10.35 31.46
N GLN A 104 18.03 -9.08 31.79
CA GLN A 104 18.61 -8.67 33.08
C GLN A 104 17.74 -9.11 34.26
N ALA A 105 16.42 -8.92 34.18
CA ALA A 105 15.49 -9.39 35.20
C ALA A 105 15.52 -10.92 35.38
N LYS A 106 15.66 -11.68 34.29
CA LYS A 106 15.83 -13.14 34.35
C LYS A 106 17.15 -13.54 35.01
N ILE A 107 18.24 -12.85 34.69
CA ILE A 107 19.56 -13.09 35.31
C ILE A 107 19.49 -12.82 36.81
N ALA A 108 18.97 -11.66 37.22
CA ALA A 108 18.84 -11.33 38.63
C ALA A 108 17.98 -12.35 39.40
N ARG A 109 16.89 -12.84 38.78
CA ARG A 109 16.08 -13.90 39.37
C ARG A 109 16.83 -15.22 39.50
N ALA A 110 17.61 -15.60 38.48
CA ALA A 110 18.42 -16.82 38.53
C ALA A 110 19.51 -16.72 39.59
N GLU A 111 20.18 -15.58 39.73
CA GLU A 111 21.17 -15.32 40.79
C GLU A 111 20.54 -15.44 42.18
N ALA A 112 19.36 -14.84 42.39
CA ALA A 112 18.64 -14.97 43.65
C ALA A 112 18.29 -16.42 43.98
N GLN A 113 17.85 -17.20 42.99
CA GLN A 113 17.56 -18.63 43.16
C GLN A 113 18.82 -19.41 43.52
N VAL A 114 19.95 -19.17 42.86
CA VAL A 114 21.22 -19.84 43.16
C VAL A 114 21.69 -19.54 44.59
N ILE A 115 21.52 -18.30 45.07
CA ILE A 115 21.86 -17.94 46.45
C ILE A 115 20.97 -18.70 47.45
N GLU A 116 19.68 -18.83 47.16
CA GLU A 116 18.75 -19.63 47.96
C GLU A 116 19.17 -21.10 47.99
N ASP A 117 19.48 -21.68 46.83
CA ASP A 117 19.89 -23.07 46.70
C ASP A 117 21.19 -23.36 47.49
N VAL A 118 22.18 -22.47 47.41
CA VAL A 118 23.43 -22.58 48.19
C VAL A 118 23.16 -22.50 49.69
N ARG A 119 22.26 -21.60 50.12
CA ARG A 119 21.87 -21.50 51.53
C ARG A 119 21.20 -22.79 52.00
N ASN A 120 20.30 -23.35 51.20
CA ASN A 120 19.62 -24.60 51.52
C ASN A 120 20.62 -25.77 51.62
N MET A 121 21.59 -25.84 50.72
CA MET A 121 22.69 -26.82 50.81
C MET A 121 23.51 -26.66 52.09
N ALA A 122 23.84 -25.44 52.49
CA ALA A 122 24.58 -25.18 53.72
C ALA A 122 23.79 -25.59 54.96
N VAL A 123 22.48 -25.30 55.00
CA VAL A 123 21.59 -25.75 56.08
C VAL A 123 21.54 -27.27 56.16
N ASP A 124 21.38 -27.95 55.02
CA ASP A 124 21.36 -29.41 54.98
C ASP A 124 22.68 -30.04 55.49
N ILE A 125 23.83 -29.50 55.09
CA ILE A 125 25.14 -29.94 55.60
C ILE A 125 25.24 -29.70 57.11
N ALA A 126 24.82 -28.54 57.60
CA ALA A 126 24.86 -28.21 59.03
C ALA A 126 23.95 -29.13 59.86
N VAL A 127 22.74 -29.43 59.37
CA VAL A 127 21.80 -30.36 60.03
C VAL A 127 22.38 -31.78 60.05
N ARG A 128 22.97 -32.25 58.95
CA ARG A 128 23.63 -33.57 58.91
C ARG A 128 24.80 -33.65 59.87
N ALA A 129 25.65 -32.63 59.93
CA ALA A 129 26.78 -32.58 60.86
C ALA A 129 26.31 -32.51 62.33
N ALA A 130 25.26 -31.74 62.63
CA ALA A 130 24.65 -31.71 63.95
C ALA A 130 24.06 -33.06 64.34
N GLY A 131 23.39 -33.76 63.41
CA GLY A 131 22.87 -35.11 63.61
C GLY A 131 23.99 -36.12 63.94
N GLN A 132 25.08 -36.10 63.18
CA GLN A 132 26.25 -36.95 63.44
C GLN A 132 26.89 -36.66 64.80
N LEU A 133 27.04 -35.38 65.18
CA LEU A 133 27.58 -35.00 66.48
C LEU A 133 26.68 -35.46 67.65
N VAL A 134 25.37 -35.37 67.47
CA VAL A 134 24.38 -35.86 68.44
C VAL A 134 24.48 -37.37 68.57
N GLU A 135 24.59 -38.10 67.46
CA GLU A 135 24.78 -39.56 67.45
C GLU A 135 26.10 -39.99 68.14
N GLU A 136 27.21 -39.29 67.90
CA GLU A 136 28.51 -39.57 68.56
C GLU A 136 28.52 -39.24 70.06
N ARG A 137 27.72 -38.26 70.50
CA ARG A 137 27.69 -37.78 71.91
C ARG A 137 26.58 -38.41 72.74
N LEU A 138 25.60 -39.06 72.12
CA LEU A 138 24.52 -39.77 72.80
C LEU A 138 25.02 -41.10 73.38
N GLY A 139 25.48 -41.05 74.63
CA GLY A 139 25.56 -42.24 75.48
C GLY A 139 24.20 -42.60 76.08
N ASP A 140 24.00 -43.85 76.44
CA ASP A 140 22.73 -44.40 76.98
C ASP A 140 22.12 -43.56 78.12
N GLU A 141 22.96 -42.97 78.98
CA GLU A 141 22.53 -42.15 80.11
C GLU A 141 21.99 -40.77 79.68
N GLN A 142 22.56 -40.16 78.65
CA GLN A 142 22.13 -38.88 78.12
C GLN A 142 20.86 -39.04 77.26
N ALA A 143 20.73 -40.16 76.54
CA ALA A 143 19.55 -40.52 75.78
C ALA A 143 18.33 -40.71 76.69
N ASN A 144 18.47 -41.45 77.80
CA ASN A 144 17.40 -41.65 78.78
C ASN A 144 16.96 -40.34 79.43
N LYS A 145 17.90 -39.43 79.76
CA LYS A 145 17.56 -38.08 80.27
C LYS A 145 16.74 -37.25 79.28
N ILE A 146 17.08 -37.28 77.99
CA ILE A 146 16.34 -36.56 76.95
C ILE A 146 14.94 -37.15 76.77
N VAL A 147 14.79 -38.47 76.86
CA VAL A 147 13.48 -39.15 76.83
C VAL A 147 12.64 -38.77 78.04
N ASP A 148 13.20 -38.78 79.24
CA ASP A 148 12.51 -38.38 80.47
C ASP A 148 12.11 -36.89 80.44
N GLU A 149 12.97 -36.00 79.93
CA GLU A 149 12.64 -34.58 79.72
C GLU A 149 11.54 -34.39 78.67
N ALA A 150 11.59 -35.11 77.54
CA ALA A 150 10.55 -35.05 76.51
C ALA A 150 9.20 -35.57 77.03
N ILE A 151 9.21 -36.64 77.83
CA ILE A 151 8.01 -37.16 78.53
C ILE A 151 7.49 -36.13 79.55
N SER A 152 8.37 -35.47 80.30
CA SER A 152 8.00 -34.40 81.24
C SER A 152 7.40 -33.19 80.53
N GLU A 153 7.96 -32.78 79.40
CA GLU A 153 7.50 -31.63 78.61
C GLU A 153 6.14 -31.91 77.95
N LEU A 154 5.94 -33.12 77.43
CA LEU A 154 4.63 -33.58 76.95
C LEU A 154 3.61 -33.64 78.08
N GLY A 155 3.97 -34.16 79.25
CA GLY A 155 3.11 -34.16 80.44
C GLY A 155 2.71 -32.74 80.90
N ARG A 156 3.57 -31.74 80.65
CA ARG A 156 3.33 -30.33 80.98
C ARG A 156 2.49 -29.58 79.93
N LYS A 157 2.34 -30.13 78.72
CA LYS A 157 1.57 -29.54 77.60
C LYS A 157 0.18 -30.16 77.43
N VAL A 158 -0.10 -31.27 78.13
CA VAL A 158 -1.35 -32.04 78.05
C VAL A 158 -2.15 -31.98 79.38
N HIS A 159 -1.64 -31.29 80.39
CA HIS A 159 -2.42 -30.69 81.48
C HIS A 159 -2.54 -29.19 81.27
#